data_AF-A0A381QA09-F1
#
_entry.id   AF-A0A381QA09-F1
#
_cell.length_a   1.000
_cell.length_b   1.000
_cell.length_c   1.000
_cell.angle_alpha   90.00
_cell.angle_beta   90.00
_cell.angle_gamma   90.00
#
_symmetry.space_group_name_H-M   'P 1'
#
loop_
_entity.id
_entity.type
_entity.pdbx_description
1 polymer ?
#
loop_
_entity_poly.entity_id
_entity_poly.type
_entity_poly.pdbx_seq_one_letter_code
_entity_poly.pdbx_strand_id
1 'polypeptide(L)'
;MGASANSCLQFSNRAANMIGSLGGNIPMKFGIFYEHQLPRDWNTESEHQLLKQSLSQIELADQLGFDYAWEVEHHFLEEYSHSSAPEVFLAAASQRTKNIRLGHGIVQMTTNHPARVAEKVATLDLVSDGRVELGLGEGASVTELHPFNLRFRDKRDV
;
A
#
# COMPACT_ATOMS: atom_id res chain seq x y z
N MET A 1 -20.19 14.82 -25.20
CA MET A 1 -20.00 14.58 -23.76
C MET A 1 -18.58 15.00 -23.41
N GLY A 2 -18.41 16.26 -23.02
CA GLY A 2 -17.11 16.86 -22.78
C GLY A 2 -16.79 16.88 -21.29
N ALA A 3 -15.69 16.24 -20.89
CA ALA A 3 -15.05 16.53 -19.63
C ALA A 3 -14.52 17.96 -19.70
N SER A 4 -15.06 18.86 -18.87
CA SER A 4 -14.70 20.28 -18.90
C SER A 4 -13.24 20.47 -18.50
N ALA A 5 -12.51 21.31 -19.24
CA ALA A 5 -11.13 21.73 -18.98
C ALA A 5 -10.90 22.37 -17.58
N ASN A 6 -11.97 22.60 -16.80
CA ASN A 6 -11.91 23.14 -15.45
C ASN A 6 -11.32 22.19 -14.40
N SER A 7 -11.37 20.86 -14.59
CA SER A 7 -10.79 19.93 -13.60
C SER A 7 -9.26 19.86 -13.68
N CYS A 8 -8.68 20.02 -14.87
CA CYS A 8 -7.23 20.01 -15.08
C CYS A 8 -6.57 21.28 -14.51
N LEU A 9 -7.23 22.44 -14.63
CA LEU A 9 -6.78 23.71 -14.05
C LEU A 9 -6.86 23.76 -12.51
N GLN A 10 -7.75 22.96 -11.90
CA GLN A 10 -7.82 22.87 -10.43
C GLN A 10 -6.67 22.07 -9.81
N PHE A 11 -6.14 21.07 -10.53
CA PHE A 11 -4.96 20.32 -10.11
C PHE A 11 -3.68 21.18 -10.17
N SER A 12 -3.50 22.01 -11.21
CA SER A 12 -2.34 22.91 -11.30
C SER A 12 -2.35 23.99 -10.22
N ASN A 13 -3.54 24.47 -9.81
CA ASN A 13 -3.66 25.50 -8.79
C ASN A 13 -3.38 25.01 -7.36
N ARG A 14 -3.57 23.72 -7.04
CA ARG A 14 -3.18 23.16 -5.73
C ARG A 14 -1.67 23.02 -5.59
N ALA A 15 -0.98 22.61 -6.66
CA ALA A 15 0.48 22.50 -6.65
C ALA A 15 1.17 23.88 -6.64
N ALA A 16 0.65 24.84 -7.42
CA ALA A 16 1.21 26.20 -7.48
C ALA A 16 1.05 26.99 -6.18
N ASN A 17 -0.06 26.82 -5.44
CA ASN A 17 -0.25 27.47 -4.14
C ASN A 17 0.64 26.91 -3.01
N MET A 18 1.25 25.72 -3.18
CA MET A 18 2.24 25.22 -2.21
C MET A 18 3.63 25.80 -2.41
N ILE A 19 3.96 26.26 -3.62
CA ILE A 19 5.31 26.77 -3.96
C ILE A 19 5.45 28.27 -3.62
N GLY A 20 4.33 29.00 -3.48
CA GLY A 20 4.33 30.42 -3.12
C GLY A 20 4.58 30.75 -1.63
N SER A 21 4.68 29.74 -0.76
CA SER A 21 4.74 29.90 0.70
C SER A 21 6.03 29.33 1.32
N LEU A 22 7.15 29.35 0.58
CA LEU A 22 8.46 28.79 0.99
C LEU A 22 9.18 29.61 2.10
N GLY A 23 8.45 29.89 3.18
CA GLY A 23 8.98 30.28 4.50
C GLY A 23 8.37 29.46 5.65
N GLY A 24 7.47 28.51 5.36
CA GLY A 24 6.84 27.64 6.35
C GLY A 24 7.55 26.29 6.45
N ASN A 25 7.89 25.88 7.66
CA ASN A 25 8.44 24.56 7.96
C ASN A 25 7.43 23.49 7.51
N ILE A 26 7.75 22.69 6.48
CA ILE A 26 6.88 21.57 6.08
C ILE A 26 6.88 20.59 7.24
N PRO A 27 5.73 20.32 7.90
CA PRO A 27 5.71 19.44 9.05
C PRO A 27 6.16 18.03 8.61
N MET A 28 7.05 17.44 9.41
CA MET A 28 7.50 16.07 9.22
C MET A 28 6.32 15.11 9.32
N LYS A 29 6.26 14.16 8.38
CA LYS A 29 5.25 13.09 8.37
C LYS A 29 5.84 11.78 8.84
N PHE A 30 5.03 10.99 9.52
CA PHE A 30 5.42 9.68 10.06
C PHE A 30 4.52 8.57 9.52
N GLY A 31 5.12 7.42 9.21
CA GLY A 31 4.41 6.25 8.73
C GLY A 31 4.88 4.98 9.42
N ILE A 32 4.00 3.98 9.43
CA ILE A 32 4.27 2.62 9.93
C ILE A 32 4.29 1.68 8.72
N PHE A 33 5.17 0.69 8.76
CA PHE A 33 5.39 -0.27 7.69
C PHE A 33 5.12 -1.68 8.20
N TYR A 34 4.29 -2.43 7.49
CA TYR A 34 3.82 -3.75 7.88
C TYR A 34 4.38 -4.79 6.93
N GLU A 35 5.22 -5.65 7.49
CA GLU A 35 5.80 -6.80 6.79
C GLU A 35 4.98 -8.07 7.00
N HIS A 36 4.11 -8.12 8.02
CA HIS A 36 3.50 -9.37 8.49
C HIS A 36 4.53 -10.47 8.78
N GLN A 37 5.57 -10.11 9.53
CA GLN A 37 6.58 -11.04 10.03
C GLN A 37 5.98 -12.00 11.06
N LEU A 38 6.29 -13.28 10.92
CA LEU A 38 5.79 -14.32 11.80
C LEU A 38 6.87 -15.39 12.02
N PRO A 39 7.73 -15.23 13.04
CA PRO A 39 8.74 -16.23 13.36
C PRO A 39 8.12 -17.54 13.87
N ARG A 40 8.81 -18.67 13.65
CA ARG A 40 8.40 -20.00 14.16
C ARG A 40 8.56 -20.08 15.69
N ASP A 41 7.83 -20.94 16.41
CA ASP A 41 6.92 -22.00 15.94
C ASP A 41 5.47 -21.54 15.79
N TRP A 42 4.82 -21.95 14.69
CA TRP A 42 3.44 -21.58 14.38
C TRP A 42 2.43 -22.60 14.87
N ASN A 43 1.20 -22.13 15.07
CA ASN A 43 0.03 -22.95 15.26
C ASN A 43 -1.10 -22.45 14.33
N THR A 44 -2.26 -23.13 14.34
CA THR A 44 -3.37 -22.83 13.43
C THR A 44 -3.98 -21.43 13.56
N GLU A 45 -3.63 -20.70 14.61
CA GLU A 45 -4.16 -19.39 14.95
C GLU A 45 -3.15 -18.26 14.68
N SER A 46 -1.89 -18.61 14.35
CA SER A 46 -0.78 -17.66 14.23
C SER A 46 -1.03 -16.59 13.16
N GLU A 47 -1.39 -16.95 11.93
CA GLU A 47 -1.67 -15.96 10.88
C GLU A 47 -2.92 -15.13 11.17
N HIS A 48 -3.96 -15.75 11.75
CA HIS A 48 -5.18 -15.03 12.10
C HIS A 48 -4.89 -13.94 13.15
N GLN A 49 -4.14 -14.27 14.20
CA GLN A 49 -3.74 -13.31 15.23
C GLN A 49 -2.87 -12.20 14.66
N LEU A 50 -1.90 -12.54 13.81
CA LEU A 50 -1.06 -11.56 13.12
C LEU A 50 -1.91 -10.51 12.40
N LEU A 51 -2.84 -10.93 11.54
CA LEU A 51 -3.67 -10.00 10.77
C LEU A 51 -4.60 -9.17 11.67
N LYS A 52 -5.21 -9.77 12.70
CA LYS A 52 -6.08 -9.04 13.65
C LYS A 52 -5.31 -8.02 14.48
N GLN A 53 -4.11 -8.38 14.91
CA GLN A 53 -3.23 -7.49 15.67
C GLN A 53 -2.73 -6.34 14.79
N SER A 54 -2.27 -6.61 13.57
CA SER A 54 -1.86 -5.56 12.63
C SER A 54 -3.00 -4.57 12.34
N LEU A 55 -4.23 -5.05 12.10
CA LEU A 55 -5.40 -4.17 11.92
C LEU A 55 -5.67 -3.31 13.16
N SER A 56 -5.48 -3.86 14.36
CA SER A 56 -5.67 -3.12 15.61
C SER A 56 -4.56 -2.09 15.81
N GLN A 57 -3.33 -2.40 15.39
CA GLN A 57 -2.20 -1.46 15.40
C GLN A 57 -2.43 -0.30 14.43
N ILE A 58 -2.91 -0.55 13.22
CA ILE A 58 -3.21 0.51 12.23
C ILE A 58 -4.33 1.43 12.74
N GLU A 59 -5.36 0.86 13.35
CA GLU A 59 -6.44 1.65 13.97
C GLU A 59 -5.91 2.54 15.10
N LEU A 60 -5.02 2.02 15.94
CA LEU A 60 -4.37 2.83 16.97
C LEU A 60 -3.45 3.91 16.35
N ALA A 61 -2.70 3.59 15.30
CA ALA A 61 -1.83 4.55 14.62
C ALA A 61 -2.63 5.72 14.03
N ASP A 62 -3.80 5.45 13.45
CA ASP A 62 -4.74 6.47 12.97
C ASP A 62 -5.20 7.40 14.11
N GLN A 63 -5.54 6.83 15.27
CA GLN A 63 -5.95 7.60 16.46
C GLN A 63 -4.80 8.45 17.03
N LEU A 64 -3.56 7.97 16.91
CA LEU A 64 -2.36 8.67 17.35
C LEU A 64 -1.87 9.73 16.34
N GLY A 65 -2.49 9.83 15.17
CA GLY A 65 -2.18 10.83 14.16
C GLY A 65 -0.98 10.48 13.27
N PHE A 66 -0.66 9.19 13.08
CA PHE A 66 0.28 8.78 12.04
C PHE A 66 -0.31 9.12 10.65
N ASP A 67 0.55 9.56 9.73
CA ASP A 67 0.13 9.98 8.40
C ASP A 67 -0.10 8.79 7.46
N TYR A 68 0.68 7.71 7.61
CA TYR A 68 0.68 6.58 6.68
C TYR A 68 0.76 5.21 7.37
N ALA A 69 0.03 4.25 6.83
CA ALA A 69 0.24 2.82 7.03
C ALA A 69 0.59 2.18 5.69
N TRP A 70 1.76 1.55 5.60
CA TRP A 70 2.28 0.92 4.40
C TRP A 70 2.24 -0.60 4.55
N GLU A 71 1.69 -1.28 3.55
CA GLU A 71 1.62 -2.74 3.49
C GLU A 71 2.43 -3.26 2.31
N VAL A 72 3.27 -4.27 2.56
CA VAL A 72 4.12 -4.90 1.55
C VAL A 72 3.39 -5.96 0.73
N GLU A 73 3.99 -6.37 -0.38
CA GLU A 73 3.59 -7.56 -1.14
C GLU A 73 4.76 -8.55 -1.17
N HIS A 74 4.57 -9.73 -0.58
CA HIS A 74 5.52 -10.83 -0.56
C HIS A 74 4.83 -12.17 -0.78
N HIS A 75 5.54 -13.10 -1.43
CA HIS A 75 4.98 -14.39 -1.83
C HIS A 75 5.88 -15.56 -1.45
N PHE A 76 5.30 -16.66 -0.99
CA PHE A 76 6.03 -17.92 -0.73
C PHE A 76 7.17 -17.84 0.30
N LEU A 77 7.19 -16.80 1.14
CA LEU A 77 8.12 -16.68 2.26
C LEU A 77 7.50 -17.31 3.50
N GLU A 78 8.35 -17.89 4.35
CA GLU A 78 7.90 -18.55 5.58
C GLU A 78 7.83 -17.59 6.75
N GLU A 79 8.95 -17.08 7.28
CA GLU A 79 8.92 -16.26 8.50
C GLU A 79 8.95 -14.75 8.22
N TYR A 80 9.48 -14.36 7.06
CA TYR A 80 9.75 -12.97 6.74
C TYR A 80 8.48 -12.15 6.46
N SER A 81 7.52 -12.71 5.73
CA SER A 81 6.30 -11.99 5.42
C SER A 81 5.17 -12.93 5.01
N HIS A 82 4.00 -12.67 5.57
CA HIS A 82 2.73 -13.33 5.25
C HIS A 82 1.79 -12.42 4.45
N SER A 83 2.31 -11.39 3.79
CA SER A 83 1.50 -10.39 3.08
C SER A 83 1.46 -10.59 1.57
N SER A 84 0.65 -11.54 1.10
CA SER A 84 0.52 -11.84 -0.34
C SER A 84 -0.59 -11.07 -1.06
N ALA A 85 -1.50 -10.45 -0.32
CA ALA A 85 -2.66 -9.73 -0.84
C ALA A 85 -2.88 -8.40 -0.10
N PRO A 86 -1.95 -7.43 -0.23
CA PRO A 86 -2.00 -6.17 0.51
C PRO A 86 -3.31 -5.41 0.30
N GLU A 87 -3.89 -5.44 -0.90
CA GLU A 87 -5.15 -4.76 -1.19
C GLU A 87 -6.32 -5.26 -0.33
N VAL A 88 -6.32 -6.54 0.04
CA VAL A 88 -7.38 -7.14 0.87
C VAL A 88 -7.22 -6.65 2.31
N PHE A 89 -5.99 -6.65 2.81
CA PHE A 89 -5.67 -6.17 4.15
C PHE A 89 -5.93 -4.66 4.29
N LEU A 90 -5.46 -3.86 3.32
CA LEU A 90 -5.70 -2.42 3.28
C LEU A 90 -7.19 -2.09 3.13
N ALA A 91 -7.97 -2.87 2.38
CA ALA A 91 -9.42 -2.72 2.34
C ALA A 91 -10.05 -2.91 3.73
N ALA A 92 -9.61 -3.92 4.50
CA ALA A 92 -10.08 -4.08 5.88
C ALA A 92 -9.62 -2.92 6.78
N ALA A 93 -8.37 -2.46 6.65
CA ALA A 93 -7.85 -1.32 7.40
C ALA A 93 -8.60 -0.02 7.09
N SER A 94 -9.03 0.17 5.84
CA SER A 94 -9.79 1.35 5.43
C SER A 94 -11.09 1.52 6.20
N GLN A 95 -11.74 0.43 6.57
CA GLN A 95 -13.01 0.45 7.31
C GLN A 95 -12.83 0.68 8.81
N ARG A 96 -11.61 0.52 9.32
CA ARG A 96 -11.26 0.71 10.74
C ARG A 96 -10.63 2.06 11.03
N THR A 97 -10.29 2.83 9.99
CA THR A 97 -9.54 4.08 10.10
C THR A 97 -10.29 5.23 9.44
N LYS A 98 -9.91 6.47 9.80
CA LYS A 98 -10.56 7.69 9.30
C LYS A 98 -9.60 8.67 8.62
N ASN A 99 -8.34 8.75 9.05
CA ASN A 99 -7.42 9.81 8.58
C ASN A 99 -6.16 9.24 7.92
N ILE A 100 -5.58 8.17 8.49
CA ILE A 100 -4.33 7.57 8.03
C ILE A 100 -4.43 7.16 6.56
N ARG A 101 -3.39 7.48 5.79
CA ARG A 101 -3.29 7.10 4.38
C ARG A 101 -2.81 5.67 4.26
N LEU A 102 -3.36 4.95 3.30
CA LEU A 102 -3.19 3.50 3.14
C LEU A 102 -2.33 3.24 1.91
N GLY A 103 -1.09 2.85 2.13
CA GLY A 103 -0.08 2.74 1.10
C GLY A 103 0.26 1.31 0.73
N HIS A 104 0.37 1.05 -0.58
CA HIS A 104 1.10 -0.11 -1.08
C HIS A 104 2.60 0.18 -1.05
N GLY A 105 3.36 -0.58 -0.28
CA GLY A 105 4.81 -0.46 -0.14
C GLY A 105 5.53 -1.77 -0.45
N ILE A 106 5.22 -2.48 -1.53
CA ILE A 106 4.80 -2.01 -2.85
C ILE A 106 3.68 -2.91 -3.41
N VAL A 107 3.10 -2.55 -4.56
CA VAL A 107 2.55 -3.54 -5.49
C VAL A 107 3.67 -4.08 -6.38
N GLN A 108 3.82 -5.40 -6.41
CA GLN A 108 4.79 -6.09 -7.26
C GLN A 108 4.26 -6.19 -8.69
N MET A 109 4.71 -5.27 -9.56
CA MET A 109 4.20 -5.14 -10.93
C MET A 109 4.54 -6.33 -11.82
N THR A 110 5.61 -7.05 -11.51
CA THR A 110 6.05 -8.21 -12.28
C THR A 110 5.06 -9.36 -12.18
N THR A 111 4.35 -9.50 -11.07
CA THR A 111 3.40 -10.60 -10.81
C THR A 111 1.93 -10.17 -10.89
N ASN A 112 1.65 -8.89 -11.18
CA ASN A 112 0.30 -8.35 -11.24
C ASN A 112 -0.02 -7.75 -12.62
N HIS A 113 -1.17 -8.11 -13.18
CA HIS A 113 -1.62 -7.50 -14.44
C HIS A 113 -1.93 -6.00 -14.22
N PRO A 114 -1.37 -5.07 -15.01
CA PRO A 114 -1.44 -3.63 -14.74
C PRO A 114 -2.88 -3.09 -14.71
N ALA A 115 -3.75 -3.56 -15.61
CA ALA A 115 -5.16 -3.18 -15.58
C ALA A 115 -5.86 -3.60 -14.27
N ARG A 116 -5.50 -4.78 -13.72
CA ARG A 116 -6.05 -5.25 -12.44
C ARG A 116 -5.50 -4.43 -11.27
N VAL A 117 -4.24 -4.02 -11.32
CA VAL A 117 -3.67 -3.10 -10.32
C VAL A 117 -4.44 -1.79 -10.33
N ALA A 118 -4.65 -1.18 -11.50
CA ALA A 118 -5.41 0.06 -11.63
C ALA A 118 -6.84 -0.08 -11.08
N GLU A 119 -7.54 -1.17 -11.39
CA GLU A 119 -8.89 -1.44 -10.88
C GLU A 119 -8.91 -1.61 -9.36
N LYS A 120 -7.99 -2.39 -8.79
CA LYS A 120 -7.89 -2.63 -7.34
C LYS A 120 -7.59 -1.34 -6.58
N VAL A 121 -6.60 -0.58 -7.04
CA VAL A 121 -6.19 0.69 -6.43
C VAL A 121 -7.32 1.71 -6.50
N ALA A 122 -7.96 1.88 -7.66
CA ALA A 122 -9.09 2.79 -7.79
C ALA A 122 -10.28 2.39 -6.91
N THR A 123 -10.57 1.09 -6.81
CA THR A 123 -11.63 0.59 -5.92
C THR A 123 -11.29 0.87 -4.46
N LEU A 124 -10.07 0.57 -4.03
CA LEU A 124 -9.62 0.84 -2.66
C LEU A 124 -9.63 2.34 -2.34
N ASP A 125 -9.27 3.19 -3.31
CA ASP A 125 -9.31 4.65 -3.15
C ASP A 125 -10.74 5.14 -2.89
N LEU A 126 -11.71 4.64 -3.65
CA LEU A 126 -13.13 4.93 -3.42
C LEU A 126 -13.62 4.41 -2.06
N VAL A 127 -13.26 3.18 -1.69
CA VAL A 127 -13.69 2.54 -0.42
C VAL A 127 -13.05 3.21 0.81
N SER A 128 -11.89 3.85 0.63
CA SER A 128 -11.17 4.55 1.70
C SER A 128 -11.39 6.06 1.73
N ASP A 129 -12.27 6.61 0.89
CA ASP A 129 -12.52 8.05 0.76
C ASP A 129 -11.28 8.86 0.34
N GLY A 130 -10.50 8.36 -0.64
CA GLY A 130 -9.37 9.09 -1.23
C GLY A 130 -8.05 8.97 -0.47
N ARG A 131 -7.90 7.92 0.36
CA ARG A 131 -6.76 7.75 1.27
C ARG A 131 -5.65 6.85 0.74
N VAL A 132 -5.74 6.36 -0.50
CA VAL A 132 -4.75 5.41 -1.02
C VAL A 132 -3.46 6.09 -1.47
N GLU A 133 -2.34 5.41 -1.25
CA GLU A 133 -1.03 5.70 -1.86
C GLU A 133 -0.54 4.47 -2.64
N LEU A 134 -0.03 4.67 -3.84
CA LEU A 134 0.45 3.60 -4.70
C LEU A 134 1.98 3.63 -4.82
N GLY A 135 2.66 2.75 -4.08
CA GLY A 135 4.04 2.38 -4.34
C GLY A 135 4.10 1.16 -5.27
N LEU A 136 5.03 1.18 -6.22
CA LEU A 136 5.25 0.11 -7.20
C LEU A 136 6.68 -0.40 -7.10
N GLY A 137 6.89 -1.67 -7.47
CA GLY A 137 8.24 -2.18 -7.70
C GLY A 137 8.29 -3.56 -8.34
N GLU A 138 9.52 -4.06 -8.52
CA GLU A 138 9.83 -5.20 -9.39
C GLU A 138 9.90 -6.56 -8.67
N GLY A 139 9.88 -6.58 -7.34
CA GLY A 139 10.15 -7.80 -6.56
C GLY A 139 11.64 -8.14 -6.47
N ALA A 140 12.03 -8.82 -5.40
CA ALA A 140 13.43 -8.91 -4.99
C ALA A 140 14.01 -10.33 -4.91
N SER A 141 13.21 -11.39 -4.94
CA SER A 141 13.73 -12.75 -4.77
C SER A 141 13.30 -13.76 -5.83
N VAL A 142 14.15 -14.78 -6.01
CA VAL A 142 13.87 -15.96 -6.82
C VAL A 142 12.68 -16.72 -6.28
N THR A 143 12.59 -16.87 -4.96
CA THR A 143 11.51 -17.58 -4.25
C THR A 143 10.15 -16.96 -4.54
N GLU A 144 10.09 -15.64 -4.62
CA GLU A 144 8.84 -14.91 -4.87
C GLU A 144 8.42 -14.95 -6.34
N LEU A 145 9.37 -14.88 -7.29
CA LEU A 145 9.06 -14.71 -8.71
C LEU A 145 8.89 -16.03 -9.48
N HIS A 146 9.72 -17.03 -9.17
CA HIS A 146 9.74 -18.29 -9.95
C HIS A 146 8.40 -19.05 -9.95
N PRO A 147 7.64 -19.11 -8.83
CA PRO A 147 6.33 -19.76 -8.84
C PRO A 147 5.30 -19.09 -9.76
N PHE A 148 5.46 -17.80 -10.06
CA PHE A 148 4.67 -17.09 -11.08
C PHE A 148 5.22 -17.27 -12.50
N ASN A 149 6.12 -18.23 -12.72
CA ASN A 149 6.78 -18.51 -13.99
C ASN A 149 7.59 -17.31 -14.53
N LEU A 150 8.10 -16.47 -13.63
CA LEU A 150 8.96 -15.33 -13.94
C LEU A 150 10.37 -15.58 -13.45
N ARG A 151 11.32 -15.56 -14.38
CA ARG A 151 12.74 -15.68 -14.02
C ARG A 151 13.21 -14.36 -13.45
N PHE A 152 13.92 -14.41 -12.33
CA PHE A 152 14.45 -13.21 -11.67
C PHE A 152 15.27 -12.32 -12.62
N ARG A 153 16.00 -12.91 -13.57
CA ARG A 153 16.81 -12.18 -14.56
C ARG A 153 15.97 -11.32 -15.52
N ASP A 154 14.75 -11.72 -15.81
CA ASP A 154 13.91 -11.11 -16.86
C ASP A 154 12.91 -10.09 -16.26
N LYS A 155 12.94 -9.87 -14.94
CA LYS A 155 11.91 -9.10 -14.21
C LYS A 155 11.78 -7.63 -14.65
N ARG A 156 12.77 -7.09 -15.36
CA ARG A 156 12.76 -5.72 -15.90
C ARG A 156 12.21 -5.62 -17.31
N ASP A 157 11.96 -6.76 -17.95
CA ASP A 157 11.45 -6.85 -19.32
C ASP A 157 9.91 -6.96 -19.36
N VAL A 158 9.26 -6.92 -18.19
CA VAL A 158 7.82 -7.14 -17.99
C VAL A 158 7.10 -5.81 -17.77
#